data_AF-A0A3D4BNJ2-F1
#
_entry.id   AF-A0A3D4BNJ2-F1
#
_cell.length_a   1.000
_cell.length_b   1.000
_cell.length_c   1.000
_cell.angle_alpha   90.00
_cell.angle_beta   90.00
_cell.angle_gamma   90.00
#
_symmetry.space_group_name_H-M   'P 1'
#
loop_
_entity.id
_entity.type
_entity.pdbx_description
1 polymer ?
#
loop_
_entity_poly.entity_id
_entity_poly.type
_entity_poly.pdbx_seq_one_letter_code
_entity_poly.pdbx_strand_id
1 'polypeptide(L)'
;MSKEKALEKLMAMADEPKDSLKKFLAKEILTHDEPLDFFPLVEKFGMETIYHYEDLDEDLLREFYNTYSKEILQIQEESKVQHQTDSERSWFALERTAKKISKDLDLER
;
A
#
# COMPACT_ATOMS: atom_id res chain seq x y z
N MET A 1 -5.57 -18.00 -6.72
CA MET A 1 -4.66 -17.85 -7.87
C MET A 1 -3.41 -18.74 -7.70
N SER A 2 -2.57 -18.98 -8.72
CA SER A 2 -1.21 -19.55 -8.54
C SER A 2 -0.22 -18.44 -8.17
N LYS A 3 0.89 -18.76 -7.50
CA LYS A 3 1.92 -17.76 -7.12
C LYS A 3 2.44 -16.98 -8.33
N GLU A 4 2.78 -17.67 -9.42
CA GLU A 4 3.28 -17.04 -10.66
C GLU A 4 2.27 -16.05 -11.24
N LYS A 5 0.98 -16.43 -11.32
CA LYS A 5 -0.07 -15.54 -11.83
C LYS A 5 -0.31 -14.33 -10.93
N ALA A 6 -0.17 -14.51 -9.61
CA ALA A 6 -0.27 -13.40 -8.66
C ALA A 6 0.89 -12.41 -8.84
N LEU A 7 2.11 -12.91 -9.08
CA LEU A 7 3.26 -12.07 -9.38
C LEU A 7 3.11 -11.35 -10.74
N GLU A 8 2.64 -12.04 -11.79
CA GLU A 8 2.34 -11.40 -13.08
C GLU A 8 1.33 -10.27 -12.93
N LYS A 9 0.27 -10.50 -12.15
CA LYS A 9 -0.76 -9.49 -11.89
C LYS A 9 -0.23 -8.33 -11.06
N LEU A 10 0.65 -8.59 -10.09
CA LEU A 10 1.33 -7.55 -9.30
C LEU A 10 2.26 -6.70 -10.18
N MET A 11 3.04 -7.33 -11.06
CA MET A 11 3.88 -6.62 -12.05
C MET A 11 3.03 -5.74 -12.98
N ALA A 12 1.90 -6.25 -13.46
CA ALA A 12 0.99 -5.46 -14.28
C ALA A 12 0.41 -4.23 -13.54
N MET A 13 0.16 -4.33 -12.23
CA MET A 13 -0.26 -3.17 -11.41
C MET A 13 0.86 -2.14 -11.26
N ALA A 14 2.12 -2.59 -11.12
CA ALA A 14 3.29 -1.72 -11.02
C ALA A 14 3.58 -0.96 -12.34
N ASP A 15 3.20 -1.54 -13.48
CA ASP A 15 3.32 -0.96 -14.81
C ASP A 15 2.09 -0.14 -15.25
N GLU A 16 1.11 0.08 -14.37
CA GLU A 16 -0.08 0.87 -14.73
C GLU A 16 0.33 2.27 -15.24
N PRO A 17 -0.24 2.76 -16.35
CA PRO A 17 0.17 4.02 -16.97
C PRO A 17 -0.20 5.23 -16.11
N LYS A 18 -1.23 5.09 -15.26
CA LYS A 18 -1.68 6.12 -14.34
C LYS A 18 -0.88 6.07 -13.05
N ASP A 19 -0.32 7.19 -12.65
CA ASP A 19 0.27 7.33 -11.33
C ASP A 19 -0.82 7.26 -10.26
N SER A 20 -0.64 6.38 -9.28
CA SER A 20 -1.62 6.09 -8.24
C SER A 20 -0.96 5.46 -7.02
N LEU A 21 -1.64 5.54 -5.88
CA LEU A 21 -1.20 4.91 -4.64
C LEU A 21 -1.05 3.39 -4.79
N LYS A 22 -1.93 2.77 -5.60
CA LYS A 22 -1.88 1.34 -5.92
C LYS A 22 -0.61 0.98 -6.69
N LYS A 23 -0.27 1.75 -7.73
CA LYS A 23 0.93 1.54 -8.54
C LYS A 23 2.19 1.72 -7.71
N PHE A 24 2.24 2.79 -6.92
CA PHE A 24 3.33 3.04 -5.98
C PHE A 24 3.57 1.81 -5.10
N LEU A 25 2.54 1.37 -4.38
CA LEU A 25 2.69 0.25 -3.46
C LEU A 25 3.01 -1.07 -4.18
N ALA A 26 2.47 -1.32 -5.37
CA ALA A 26 2.81 -2.50 -6.15
C ALA A 26 4.29 -2.54 -6.53
N LYS A 27 4.89 -1.40 -6.90
CA LYS A 27 6.33 -1.30 -7.17
C LYS A 27 7.15 -1.61 -5.94
N GLU A 28 6.77 -1.03 -4.81
CA GLU A 28 7.48 -1.23 -3.55
C GLU A 28 7.44 -2.69 -3.11
N ILE A 29 6.28 -3.34 -3.18
CA ILE A 29 6.12 -4.76 -2.84
C ILE A 29 7.05 -5.64 -3.68
N LEU A 30 7.23 -5.31 -4.97
CA LEU A 30 8.11 -6.05 -5.88
C LEU A 30 9.62 -5.90 -5.56
N THR A 31 10.00 -4.98 -4.67
CA THR A 31 11.40 -4.85 -4.22
C THR A 31 11.76 -5.83 -3.10
N HIS A 32 10.78 -6.47 -2.46
CA HIS A 32 11.02 -7.50 -1.45
C HIS A 32 11.48 -8.82 -2.08
N ASP A 33 12.35 -9.56 -1.38
CA ASP A 33 12.81 -10.89 -1.81
C ASP A 33 11.64 -11.87 -2.05
N GLU A 34 10.61 -11.80 -1.20
CA GLU A 34 9.35 -12.54 -1.33
C GLU A 34 8.14 -11.59 -1.39
N PRO A 35 7.78 -11.06 -2.58
CA PRO A 35 6.74 -10.03 -2.71
C PRO A 35 5.35 -10.43 -2.18
N LEU A 36 5.00 -11.72 -2.29
CA LEU A 36 3.69 -12.19 -1.83
C LEU A 36 3.60 -12.34 -0.30
N ASP A 37 4.73 -12.45 0.38
CA ASP A 37 4.79 -12.53 1.84
C ASP A 37 4.62 -11.15 2.50
N PHE A 38 4.70 -10.07 1.71
CA PHE A 38 4.40 -8.72 2.17
C PHE A 38 2.99 -8.60 2.79
N PHE A 39 1.98 -9.19 2.15
CA PHE A 39 0.58 -9.05 2.58
C PHE A 39 0.31 -9.64 3.98
N PRO A 40 0.69 -10.91 4.28
CA PRO A 40 0.51 -11.44 5.64
C PRO A 40 1.39 -10.71 6.67
N LEU A 41 2.54 -10.15 6.28
CA LEU A 41 3.37 -9.33 7.15
C LEU A 41 2.67 -8.02 7.53
N VAL A 42 2.09 -7.30 6.57
CA VAL A 42 1.30 -6.09 6.82
C VAL A 42 0.08 -6.39 7.68
N GLU A 43 -0.60 -7.51 7.46
CA GLU A 43 -1.74 -7.90 8.31
C GLU A 43 -1.31 -8.18 9.76
N LYS A 44 -0.16 -8.81 9.96
CA LYS A 44 0.34 -9.20 11.28
C LYS A 44 0.98 -8.05 12.06
N PHE A 45 1.67 -7.14 11.37
CA PHE A 45 2.51 -6.12 12.01
C PHE A 45 2.07 -4.68 11.73
N GLY A 46 1.16 -4.46 10.78
CA GLY A 46 0.78 -3.12 10.30
C GLY A 46 1.80 -2.54 9.32
N MET A 47 1.34 -1.62 8.46
CA MET A 47 2.21 -1.04 7.42
C MET A 47 3.36 -0.22 8.00
N GLU A 48 3.08 0.49 9.08
CA GLU A 48 4.04 1.31 9.81
C GLU A 48 5.28 0.51 10.24
N THR A 49 5.08 -0.73 10.70
CA THR A 49 6.17 -1.63 11.11
C THR A 49 6.95 -2.16 9.90
N ILE A 50 6.26 -2.45 8.80
CA ILE A 50 6.90 -3.03 7.60
C ILE A 50 7.78 -2.02 6.88
N TYR A 51 7.40 -0.73 6.91
CA TYR A 51 8.18 0.33 6.29
C TYR A 51 9.23 0.99 7.19
N HIS A 52 9.31 0.62 8.48
CA HIS A 52 10.16 1.23 9.50
C HIS A 52 10.12 2.77 9.52
N TYR A 53 9.57 3.34 10.59
CA TYR A 53 9.49 4.80 10.82
C TYR A 53 10.82 5.57 10.70
N GLU A 54 11.97 4.89 10.74
CA GLU A 54 13.30 5.50 10.62
C GLU A 54 13.71 5.78 9.16
N ASP A 55 13.11 5.08 8.18
CA ASP A 55 13.45 5.22 6.75
C ASP A 55 12.55 6.25 6.02
N LEU A 56 11.39 6.56 6.58
CA LEU A 56 10.46 7.60 6.09
C LEU A 56 10.33 8.72 7.12
N ASP A 57 11.18 9.73 7.00
CA ASP A 57 11.07 10.98 7.79
C ASP A 57 9.66 11.61 7.62
N GLU A 58 9.21 12.36 8.62
CA GLU A 58 7.89 13.01 8.64
C GLU A 58 7.67 13.89 7.39
N ASP A 59 8.73 14.50 6.88
CA ASP A 59 8.71 15.28 5.65
C ASP A 59 8.44 14.41 4.41
N LEU A 60 8.99 13.20 4.33
CA LEU A 60 8.71 12.26 3.24
C LEU A 60 7.27 11.76 3.29
N LEU A 61 6.74 11.46 4.48
CA LEU A 61 5.33 11.09 4.63
C LEU A 61 4.38 12.25 4.28
N ARG A 62 4.79 13.49 4.56
CA ARG A 62 4.01 14.67 4.18
C ARG A 62 4.04 14.92 2.67
N GLU A 63 5.19 14.78 2.02
CA GLU A 63 5.30 14.82 0.55
C GLU A 63 4.48 13.72 -0.12
N PHE A 64 4.54 12.52 0.43
CA PHE A 64 3.73 11.39 0.01
C PHE A 64 2.23 11.69 0.14
N TYR A 65 1.80 12.19 1.29
CA TYR A 65 0.42 12.60 1.51
C TYR A 65 -0.02 13.62 0.47
N ASN A 66 0.78 14.66 0.23
CA ASN A 66 0.44 15.68 -0.76
C ASN A 66 0.28 15.10 -2.17
N THR A 67 1.19 14.21 -2.55
CA THR A 67 1.21 13.54 -3.86
C THR A 67 -0.04 12.69 -4.09
N TYR A 68 -0.45 11.90 -3.09
CA TYR A 68 -1.57 10.97 -3.20
C TYR A 68 -2.83 11.43 -2.45
N SER A 69 -2.89 12.69 -2.03
CA SER A 69 -3.92 13.26 -1.13
C SER A 69 -5.33 12.94 -1.57
N LYS A 70 -5.61 13.04 -2.86
CA LYS A 70 -6.92 12.73 -3.43
C LYS A 70 -7.33 11.27 -3.18
N GLU A 71 -6.44 10.31 -3.40
CA GLU A 71 -6.71 8.89 -3.22
C GLU A 71 -6.78 8.52 -1.74
N ILE A 72 -5.90 9.10 -0.92
CA ILE A 72 -5.88 8.93 0.53
C ILE A 72 -7.19 9.41 1.16
N LEU A 73 -7.64 10.62 0.81
CA LEU A 73 -8.90 11.19 1.30
C LEU A 73 -10.10 10.37 0.85
N GLN A 74 -10.12 9.90 -0.40
CA GLN A 74 -11.18 9.02 -0.88
C GLN A 74 -11.24 7.71 -0.07
N ILE A 75 -10.09 7.07 0.19
CA ILE A 75 -10.02 5.84 1.01
C ILE A 75 -10.53 6.10 2.44
N GLN A 76 -10.22 7.27 2.99
CA GLN A 76 -10.68 7.68 4.32
C GLN A 76 -12.21 7.86 4.35
N GLU A 77 -12.78 8.56 3.36
CA GLU A 77 -14.23 8.74 3.21
C GLU A 77 -14.96 7.42 3.04
N GLU A 78 -14.47 6.54 2.16
CA GLU A 78 -15.00 5.19 1.93
C GLU A 78 -15.00 4.35 3.23
N SER A 79 -13.97 4.53 4.06
CA SER A 79 -13.78 3.76 5.29
C SER A 79 -14.45 4.37 6.51
N LYS A 80 -14.96 5.61 6.41
CA LYS A 80 -15.59 6.36 7.52
C LYS A 80 -14.71 6.49 8.77
N VAL A 81 -13.40 6.61 8.58
CA VAL A 81 -12.42 6.77 9.67
C VAL A 81 -11.95 8.22 9.73
N GLN A 82 -11.66 8.73 10.93
CA GLN A 82 -11.00 10.02 11.12
C GLN A 82 -9.61 9.80 11.71
N HIS A 83 -8.60 10.34 11.03
CA HIS A 83 -7.21 10.39 11.50
C HIS A 83 -6.86 11.84 11.83
N GLN A 84 -5.98 12.04 12.80
CA GLN A 84 -5.58 13.36 13.30
C GLN A 84 -4.45 13.95 12.45
N THR A 85 -3.52 13.13 11.96
CA THR A 85 -2.33 13.58 11.23
C THR A 85 -2.30 13.07 9.78
N ASP A 86 -1.56 13.75 8.91
CA ASP A 86 -1.35 13.32 7.51
C ASP A 86 -0.54 12.01 7.44
N SER A 87 0.38 11.80 8.39
CA SER A 87 1.14 10.55 8.53
C SER A 87 0.22 9.37 8.84
N GLU A 88 -0.69 9.52 9.81
CA GLU A 88 -1.72 8.49 10.11
C GLU A 88 -2.59 8.20 8.89
N ARG A 89 -3.01 9.23 8.14
CA ARG A 89 -3.78 9.07 6.90
C ARG A 89 -3.01 8.27 5.86
N SER A 90 -1.72 8.56 5.71
CA SER A 90 -0.84 7.90 4.75
C SER A 90 -0.64 6.43 5.09
N TRP A 91 -0.37 6.11 6.36
CA TRP A 91 -0.25 4.73 6.83
C TRP A 91 -1.54 3.94 6.62
N PHE A 92 -2.67 4.52 7.03
CA PHE A 92 -3.98 3.90 6.82
C PHE A 92 -4.25 3.64 5.33
N ALA A 93 -3.97 4.62 4.47
CA ALA A 93 -4.19 4.47 3.04
C ALA A 93 -3.30 3.39 2.42
N LEU A 94 -2.03 3.30 2.82
CA LEU A 94 -1.12 2.24 2.41
C LEU A 94 -1.63 0.86 2.85
N GLU A 95 -2.07 0.69 4.10
CA GLU A 95 -2.65 -0.57 4.59
C GLU A 95 -3.89 -0.99 3.80
N ARG A 96 -4.80 -0.04 3.57
CA ARG A 96 -6.03 -0.30 2.81
C ARG A 96 -5.72 -0.64 1.36
N THR A 97 -4.69 -0.03 0.79
CA THR A 97 -4.23 -0.32 -0.56
C THR A 97 -3.59 -1.71 -0.63
N ALA A 98 -2.76 -2.10 0.35
CA ALA A 98 -2.22 -3.46 0.45
C ALA A 98 -3.33 -4.50 0.51
N LYS A 99 -4.38 -4.26 1.32
CA LYS A 99 -5.57 -5.13 1.39
C LYS A 99 -6.32 -5.19 0.06
N LYS A 100 -6.51 -4.07 -0.63
CA LYS A 100 -7.14 -4.04 -1.97
C LYS A 100 -6.31 -4.85 -2.99
N ILE A 101 -4.98 -4.71 -2.99
CA ILE A 101 -4.09 -5.49 -3.85
C ILE A 101 -4.16 -6.99 -3.51
N SER A 102 -4.06 -7.36 -2.22
CA SER A 102 -4.17 -8.75 -1.77
C SER A 102 -5.46 -9.43 -2.26
N LYS A 103 -6.59 -8.71 -2.16
CA LYS A 103 -7.89 -9.15 -2.71
C LYS A 103 -7.85 -9.31 -4.22
N ASP A 104 -7.33 -8.33 -4.95
CA ASP A 104 -7.21 -8.42 -6.39
C ASP A 104 -6.33 -9.61 -6.82
N LEU A 105 -5.33 -9.99 -6.02
CA LEU A 105 -4.47 -11.14 -6.29
C LEU A 105 -5.08 -12.49 -5.86
N ASP A 106 -6.29 -12.49 -5.29
CA ASP A 106 -6.96 -13.65 -4.69
C ASP A 106 -6.06 -14.38 -3.66
N LEU A 107 -5.37 -13.60 -2.81
CA LEU A 107 -4.47 -14.12 -1.76
C LEU A 107 -5.16 -14.26 -0.39
N GLU A 108 -6.25 -13.53 -0.15
CA GLU A 108 -7.08 -13.71 1.05
C GLU A 108 -7.79 -15.08 0.96
N ARG A 109 -7.42 -16.00 1.85
CA ARG A 109 -8.03 -17.33 2.03
C ARG A 109 -8.56 -17.49 3.45
#